data_AF-A0A8H4BS34-F1
#
_entry.id   AF-A0A8H4BS34-F1
#
_cell.length_a   1.000
_cell.length_b   1.000
_cell.length_c   1.000
_cell.angle_alpha   90.00
_cell.angle_beta   90.00
_cell.angle_gamma   90.00
#
_symmetry.space_group_name_H-M   'P 1'
#
loop_
_entity.id
_entity.type
_entity.pdbx_description
1 polymer ?
#
loop_
_entity_poly.entity_id
_entity_poly.type
_entity_poly.pdbx_seq_one_letter_code
_entity_poly.pdbx_strand_id
1 'polypeptide(L)'
;MSTEAIDQLIHAIANISHVERPCLENLLVIKKLEIAKEPIDQEHHEALSKITMWESELHNLNSWTLQWALMKITCSLQAEKDRAKEGLVKANALVAETEKKVQEEKDKIHDVEIKNEKYSVDYRSLQKYREDVSVLLDSALTGTFPSVQTLNESIEQIKKNSEEKFEKISKLEKVKELLKGADFALLEAILELRQSSVKEHLMGEGKVYFPQVAYDCLTQAREEYPELPGFKSPTEYVNEADNTGAYYSPMQKYLWDVRRRLTELIAWCDNEALIHLTQETEIQIELGAKIDEYNFERRRIIKEGSN
;
A
#
# COMPACT_ATOMS: atom_id res chain seq x y z
N MET A 1 38.59 -17.64 27.36
CA MET A 1 37.63 -16.54 27.58
C MET A 1 36.85 -16.85 28.84
N SER A 2 36.45 -15.87 29.66
CA SER A 2 35.55 -16.17 30.76
C SER A 2 34.16 -16.48 30.19
N THR A 3 33.63 -17.65 30.51
CA THR A 3 32.25 -18.06 30.20
C THR A 3 31.21 -17.17 30.89
N GLU A 4 31.65 -16.34 31.84
CA GLU A 4 30.87 -15.38 32.60
C GLU A 4 30.23 -14.28 31.75
N ALA A 5 30.95 -13.73 30.76
CA ALA A 5 30.39 -12.72 29.85
C ALA A 5 29.29 -13.30 28.95
N ILE A 6 29.48 -14.52 28.46
CA ILE A 6 28.47 -15.26 27.68
C ILE A 6 27.24 -15.53 28.55
N ASP A 7 27.44 -15.96 29.80
CA ASP A 7 26.35 -16.24 30.73
C ASP A 7 25.54 -14.99 31.07
N GLN A 8 26.18 -13.85 31.31
CA GLN A 8 25.50 -12.57 31.56
C GLN A 8 24.63 -12.15 30.38
N LEU A 9 25.15 -12.21 29.15
CA LEU A 9 24.39 -11.84 27.96
C LEU A 9 23.25 -12.82 27.67
N ILE A 10 23.47 -14.13 27.87
CA ILE A 10 22.41 -15.15 27.75
C ILE A 10 21.27 -14.90 28.75
N HIS A 11 21.59 -14.50 29.98
CA HIS A 11 20.58 -14.09 30.95
C HIS A 11 19.83 -12.82 30.52
N ALA A 12 20.52 -11.86 29.90
CA ALA A 12 19.89 -10.65 29.39
C ALA A 12 18.91 -10.92 28.24
N ILE A 13 19.22 -11.85 27.33
CA ILE A 13 18.36 -12.17 26.18
C ILE A 13 17.33 -13.27 26.47
N ALA A 14 17.33 -13.89 27.65
CA ALA A 14 16.44 -15.01 27.97
C ALA A 14 14.94 -14.72 27.76
N ASN A 15 14.56 -13.44 27.79
CA ASN A 15 13.18 -12.97 27.61
C ASN A 15 13.00 -12.09 26.36
N ILE A 16 13.92 -12.13 25.39
CA ILE A 16 13.84 -11.30 24.17
C ILE A 16 12.53 -11.54 23.40
N SER A 17 12.02 -12.77 23.40
CA SER A 17 10.76 -13.14 22.75
C SER A 17 9.54 -12.37 23.26
N HIS A 18 9.52 -11.95 24.53
CA HIS A 18 8.46 -11.13 25.12
C HIS A 18 8.44 -9.69 24.60
N VAL A 19 9.50 -9.26 23.92
CA VAL A 19 9.64 -7.93 23.34
C VAL A 19 9.59 -8.02 21.81
N GLU A 20 10.31 -8.98 21.24
CA GLU A 20 10.39 -9.24 19.79
C GLU A 20 9.01 -9.49 19.17
N ARG A 21 8.22 -10.43 19.71
CA ARG A 21 6.90 -10.75 19.16
C ARG A 21 5.95 -9.54 19.18
N PRO A 22 5.72 -8.85 20.32
CA PRO A 22 4.90 -7.64 20.31
C PRO A 22 5.45 -6.54 19.40
N CYS A 23 6.77 -6.39 19.30
CA CYS A 23 7.39 -5.43 18.39
C CYS A 23 7.00 -5.69 16.93
N LEU A 24 7.18 -6.94 16.47
CA LEU A 24 6.91 -7.35 15.09
C LEU A 24 5.41 -7.36 14.78
N GLU A 25 4.58 -7.84 15.72
CA GLU A 25 3.12 -7.84 15.57
C GLU A 25 2.56 -6.41 15.48
N ASN A 26 3.07 -5.46 16.28
CA ASN A 26 2.66 -4.06 16.20
C ASN A 26 3.10 -3.41 14.87
N LEU A 27 4.29 -3.73 14.35
CA LEU A 27 4.71 -3.28 13.01
C LEU A 27 3.78 -3.81 11.92
N LEU A 28 3.35 -5.07 12.01
CA LEU A 28 2.37 -5.65 11.10
C LEU A 28 1.01 -4.94 11.20
N VAL A 29 0.57 -4.58 12.41
CA VAL A 29 -0.67 -3.82 12.62
C VAL A 29 -0.56 -2.43 11.99
N ILE A 30 0.56 -1.72 12.16
CA ILE A 30 0.81 -0.42 11.52
C ILE A 30 0.70 -0.56 10.00
N LYS A 31 1.38 -1.55 9.40
CA LYS A 31 1.31 -1.80 7.95
C LYS A 31 -0.11 -2.11 7.46
N LYS A 32 -0.89 -2.87 8.24
CA LYS A 32 -2.32 -3.14 7.95
C LYS A 32 -3.15 -1.86 7.95
N LEU A 33 -2.92 -0.98 8.91
CA LEU A 33 -3.61 0.32 9.00
C LEU A 33 -3.19 1.27 7.87
N GLU A 34 -1.91 1.30 7.50
CA GLU A 34 -1.41 2.08 6.35
C GLU A 34 -2.09 1.65 5.05
N ILE A 35 -2.18 0.35 4.78
CA ILE A 35 -2.87 -0.19 3.60
C ILE A 35 -4.36 0.14 3.63
N ALA A 36 -5.02 0.02 4.79
CA ALA A 36 -6.43 0.37 4.94
C ALA A 36 -6.70 1.88 4.77
N LYS A 37 -5.71 2.72 5.04
CA LYS A 37 -5.78 4.18 4.92
C LYS A 37 -5.62 4.66 3.47
N GLU A 38 -4.86 3.97 2.62
CA GLU A 38 -4.66 4.35 1.21
C GLU A 38 -5.95 4.68 0.42
N PRO A 39 -7.03 3.87 0.45
CA PRO A 39 -8.27 4.22 -0.25
C PRO A 39 -8.94 5.49 0.30
N ILE A 40 -8.79 5.77 1.60
CA ILE A 40 -9.33 6.98 2.24
C ILE A 40 -8.51 8.20 1.81
N ASP A 41 -7.19 8.07 1.72
CA ASP A 41 -6.32 9.12 1.18
C ASP A 41 -6.67 9.42 -0.29
N GLN A 42 -6.97 8.38 -1.08
CA GLN A 42 -7.43 8.54 -2.46
C GLN A 42 -8.78 9.27 -2.53
N GLU A 43 -9.78 8.87 -1.71
CA GLU A 43 -11.08 9.54 -1.62
C GLU A 43 -10.91 11.02 -1.27
N HIS A 44 -10.02 11.33 -0.32
CA HIS A 44 -9.71 12.70 0.08
C HIS A 44 -9.05 13.50 -1.04
N HIS A 45 -8.08 12.90 -1.75
CA HIS A 45 -7.42 13.55 -2.89
C HIS A 45 -8.42 13.83 -4.03
N GLU A 46 -9.32 12.89 -4.32
CA GLU A 46 -10.39 13.08 -5.29
C GLU A 46 -11.34 14.21 -4.86
N ALA A 47 -11.69 14.30 -3.58
CA ALA A 47 -12.50 15.40 -3.05
C ALA A 47 -11.82 16.76 -3.21
N LEU A 48 -10.51 16.87 -2.94
CA LEU A 48 -9.72 18.08 -3.17
C LEU A 48 -9.67 18.46 -4.66
N SER A 49 -9.52 17.48 -5.54
CA SER A 49 -9.52 17.72 -7.00
C SER A 49 -10.86 18.26 -7.52
N LYS A 50 -11.98 17.91 -6.87
CA LYS A 50 -13.30 18.46 -7.21
C LYS A 50 -13.40 19.93 -6.82
N ILE A 51 -12.77 20.36 -5.72
CA ILE A 51 -12.72 21.79 -5.35
C ILE A 51 -12.00 22.58 -6.44
N THR A 52 -10.79 22.15 -6.82
CA THR A 52 -10.00 22.86 -7.84
C THR A 52 -10.71 22.92 -9.19
N MET A 53 -11.43 21.86 -9.57
CA MET A 53 -12.30 21.85 -10.75
C MET A 53 -13.39 22.94 -10.67
N TRP A 54 -14.14 23.02 -9.57
CA TRP A 54 -15.20 24.01 -9.39
C TRP A 54 -14.67 25.45 -9.32
N GLU A 55 -13.52 25.65 -8.68
CA GLU A 55 -12.84 26.95 -8.63
C GLU A 55 -12.40 27.42 -10.02
N SER A 56 -11.84 26.51 -10.82
CA SER A 56 -11.46 26.77 -12.21
C SER A 56 -12.68 27.10 -13.07
N GLU A 57 -13.76 26.34 -12.94
CA GLU A 57 -15.01 26.60 -13.67
C GLU A 57 -15.60 27.97 -13.30
N LEU A 58 -15.64 28.31 -12.00
CA LEU A 58 -16.10 29.60 -11.53
C LEU A 58 -15.21 30.75 -12.03
N HIS A 59 -13.89 30.55 -12.05
CA HIS A 59 -12.95 31.53 -12.60
C HIS A 59 -13.20 31.76 -14.11
N ASN A 60 -13.38 30.70 -14.88
CA ASN A 60 -13.70 30.77 -16.31
C ASN A 60 -15.04 31.48 -16.57
N LEU A 61 -16.08 31.18 -15.79
CA LEU A 61 -17.37 31.87 -15.87
C LEU A 61 -17.29 33.36 -15.46
N ASN A 62 -16.27 33.75 -14.70
CA ASN A 62 -16.03 35.13 -14.28
C ASN A 62 -15.14 35.93 -15.25
N SER A 63 -14.31 35.26 -16.06
CA SER A 63 -13.38 35.92 -17.00
C SER A 63 -14.02 36.33 -18.34
N TRP A 64 -15.23 35.85 -18.63
CA TRP A 64 -15.97 36.17 -19.87
C TRP A 64 -16.60 37.57 -19.82
N THR A 65 -15.84 38.60 -20.20
CA THR A 65 -16.24 40.02 -20.09
C THR A 65 -17.14 40.54 -21.23
N LEU A 66 -17.02 40.03 -22.46
CA LEU A 66 -17.84 40.48 -23.62
C LEU A 66 -19.16 39.70 -23.78
N GLN A 67 -19.18 38.41 -23.43
CA GLN A 67 -20.42 37.64 -23.28
C GLN A 67 -21.28 38.14 -22.14
N TRP A 68 -20.69 38.72 -21.08
CA TRP A 68 -21.41 39.25 -19.91
C TRP A 68 -22.47 40.29 -20.25
N ALA A 69 -22.22 41.13 -21.26
CA ALA A 69 -23.15 42.17 -21.71
C ALA A 69 -24.31 41.58 -22.55
N LEU A 70 -24.05 40.61 -23.42
CA LEU A 70 -25.07 39.91 -24.22
C LEU A 70 -25.87 38.89 -23.39
N MET A 71 -25.24 38.22 -22.42
CA MET A 71 -25.83 37.20 -21.56
C MET A 71 -26.55 37.76 -20.33
N LYS A 72 -26.36 39.02 -19.92
CA LYS A 72 -27.21 39.63 -18.89
C LYS A 72 -28.69 39.66 -19.25
N ILE A 73 -29.00 39.46 -20.53
CA ILE A 73 -30.35 39.33 -21.08
C ILE A 73 -30.87 37.87 -20.96
N THR A 74 -30.00 36.89 -20.73
CA THR A 74 -30.33 35.45 -20.62
C THR A 74 -30.03 34.91 -19.21
N CYS A 75 -31.05 34.46 -18.47
CA CYS A 75 -30.93 33.89 -17.11
C CYS A 75 -29.96 32.69 -16.96
N SER A 76 -29.44 32.14 -18.06
CA SER A 76 -28.62 30.94 -18.12
C SER A 76 -27.24 31.07 -17.45
N LEU A 77 -26.52 32.19 -17.65
CA LEU A 77 -25.16 32.35 -17.08
C LEU A 77 -25.19 32.49 -15.55
N GLN A 78 -26.21 33.17 -15.01
CA GLN A 78 -26.39 33.28 -13.57
C GLN A 78 -26.70 31.91 -12.96
N ALA A 79 -27.56 31.11 -13.62
CA ALA A 79 -27.84 29.74 -13.20
C ALA A 79 -26.58 28.84 -13.23
N GLU A 80 -25.70 28.99 -14.22
CA GLU A 80 -24.42 28.26 -14.25
C GLU A 80 -23.45 28.69 -13.14
N LYS A 81 -23.38 30.00 -12.81
CA LYS A 81 -22.59 30.48 -11.67
C LYS A 81 -23.12 29.98 -10.34
N ASP A 82 -24.43 29.97 -10.17
CA ASP A 82 -25.05 29.47 -8.94
C ASP A 82 -24.85 27.96 -8.80
N ARG A 83 -24.94 27.20 -9.91
CA ARG A 83 -24.56 25.78 -9.98
C ARG A 83 -23.10 25.54 -9.56
N ALA A 84 -22.16 26.33 -10.09
CA ALA A 84 -20.75 26.19 -9.73
C ALA A 84 -20.48 26.50 -8.25
N LYS A 85 -21.16 27.50 -7.68
CA LYS A 85 -21.09 27.81 -6.25
C LYS A 85 -21.68 26.70 -5.37
N GLU A 86 -22.84 26.16 -5.74
CA GLU A 86 -23.42 25.02 -5.03
C GLU A 86 -22.53 23.78 -5.11
N GLY A 87 -21.90 23.54 -6.27
CA GLY A 87 -20.90 22.50 -6.47
C GLY A 87 -19.70 22.66 -5.53
N LEU A 88 -19.19 23.89 -5.39
CA LEU A 88 -18.08 24.21 -4.48
C LEU A 88 -18.47 24.00 -3.01
N VAL A 89 -19.68 24.39 -2.60
CA VAL A 89 -20.18 24.12 -1.23
C VAL A 89 -20.24 22.62 -0.94
N LYS A 90 -20.75 21.82 -1.87
CA LYS A 90 -20.82 20.36 -1.72
C LYS A 90 -19.42 19.72 -1.71
N ALA A 91 -18.50 20.19 -2.56
CA ALA A 91 -17.14 19.69 -2.59
C ALA A 91 -16.38 20.00 -1.28
N ASN A 92 -16.54 21.20 -0.72
CA ASN A 92 -15.97 21.55 0.58
C ASN A 92 -16.51 20.67 1.71
N ALA A 93 -17.81 20.37 1.71
CA ALA A 93 -18.40 19.45 2.69
C ALA A 93 -17.81 18.03 2.58
N LEU A 94 -17.61 17.53 1.35
CA LEU A 94 -16.97 16.24 1.10
C LEU A 94 -15.51 16.22 1.57
N VAL A 95 -14.77 17.31 1.36
CA VAL A 95 -13.39 17.42 1.86
C VAL A 95 -13.34 17.39 3.38
N ALA A 96 -14.23 18.12 4.06
CA ALA A 96 -14.29 18.09 5.53
C ALA A 96 -14.63 16.68 6.07
N GLU A 97 -15.52 15.95 5.40
CA GLU A 97 -15.84 14.56 5.78
C GLU A 97 -14.65 13.61 5.58
N THR A 98 -14.01 13.66 4.41
CA THR A 98 -12.87 12.80 4.08
C THR A 98 -11.64 13.13 4.91
N GLU A 99 -11.37 14.40 5.19
CA GLU A 99 -10.29 14.85 6.08
C GLU A 99 -10.44 14.27 7.48
N LYS A 100 -11.67 14.24 8.00
CA LYS A 100 -11.96 13.61 9.30
C LYS A 100 -11.65 12.12 9.28
N LYS A 101 -12.04 11.38 8.24
CA LYS A 101 -11.72 9.95 8.08
C LYS A 101 -10.20 9.72 8.02
N VAL A 102 -9.47 10.54 7.26
CA VAL A 102 -8.00 10.50 7.18
C VAL A 102 -7.38 10.70 8.56
N GLN A 103 -7.88 11.67 9.32
CA GLN A 103 -7.37 11.95 10.66
C GLN A 103 -7.66 10.79 11.64
N GLU A 104 -8.87 10.23 11.60
CA GLU A 104 -9.24 9.07 12.44
C GLU A 104 -8.32 7.86 12.20
N GLU A 105 -7.94 7.57 10.95
CA GLU A 105 -6.98 6.50 10.66
C GLU A 105 -5.54 6.86 11.04
N LYS A 106 -5.12 8.13 10.87
CA LYS A 106 -3.80 8.60 11.34
C LYS A 106 -3.66 8.45 12.85
N ASP A 107 -4.70 8.78 13.61
CA ASP A 107 -4.70 8.67 15.06
C ASP A 107 -4.57 7.19 15.49
N LYS A 108 -5.27 6.27 14.81
CA LYS A 108 -5.12 4.82 15.05
C LYS A 108 -3.71 4.31 14.79
N ILE A 109 -3.08 4.76 13.70
CA ILE A 109 -1.68 4.42 13.39
C ILE A 109 -0.77 4.94 14.50
N HIS A 110 -0.92 6.22 14.86
CA HIS A 110 -0.11 6.87 15.88
C HIS A 110 -0.22 6.19 17.26
N ASP A 111 -1.41 5.78 17.66
CA ASP A 111 -1.63 5.04 18.91
C ASP A 111 -0.87 3.72 18.98
N VAL A 112 -0.73 3.02 17.83
CA VAL A 112 0.03 1.78 17.75
C VAL A 112 1.54 2.06 17.70
N GLU A 113 1.97 3.11 16.99
CA GLU A 113 3.36 3.56 16.95
C GLU A 113 3.90 3.90 18.33
N ILE A 114 3.15 4.68 19.13
CA ILE A 114 3.54 5.03 20.50
C ILE A 114 3.69 3.78 21.37
N LYS A 115 2.74 2.84 21.27
CA LYS A 115 2.83 1.56 21.99
C LYS A 115 4.06 0.76 21.57
N ASN A 116 4.41 0.83 20.29
CA ASN A 116 5.51 0.07 19.73
C ASN A 116 6.89 0.70 20.01
N GLU A 117 6.98 1.99 20.27
CA GLU A 117 8.25 2.71 20.48
C GLU A 117 9.09 2.05 21.59
N LYS A 118 8.46 1.73 22.74
CA LYS A 118 9.14 1.05 23.84
C LYS A 118 9.63 -0.34 23.42
N TYR A 119 8.76 -1.15 22.81
CA TYR A 119 9.12 -2.50 22.36
C TYR A 119 10.24 -2.46 21.32
N SER A 120 10.25 -1.48 20.43
CA SER A 120 11.29 -1.28 19.41
C SER A 120 12.65 -0.96 20.03
N VAL A 121 12.70 -0.06 21.02
CA VAL A 121 13.95 0.29 21.73
C VAL A 121 14.49 -0.91 22.50
N ASP A 122 13.63 -1.59 23.25
CA ASP A 122 13.99 -2.77 24.04
C ASP A 122 14.46 -3.90 23.10
N TYR A 123 13.73 -4.16 22.01
CA TYR A 123 14.05 -5.20 21.03
C TYR A 123 15.40 -4.93 20.36
N ARG A 124 15.65 -3.70 19.89
CA ARG A 124 16.93 -3.32 19.28
C ARG A 124 18.12 -3.55 20.21
N SER A 125 17.94 -3.23 21.49
CA SER A 125 18.99 -3.41 22.50
C SER A 125 19.27 -4.88 22.77
N LEU A 126 18.22 -5.69 22.95
CA LEU A 126 18.33 -7.12 23.19
C LEU A 126 18.83 -7.89 21.96
N GLN A 127 18.44 -7.48 20.76
CA GLN A 127 18.93 -8.05 19.50
C GLN A 127 20.44 -7.88 19.36
N LYS A 128 20.97 -6.71 19.76
CA LYS A 128 22.43 -6.50 19.83
C LYS A 128 23.10 -7.47 20.80
N TYR A 129 22.51 -7.72 21.97
CA TYR A 129 23.05 -8.72 22.89
C TYR A 129 22.98 -10.15 22.31
N ARG A 130 21.93 -10.49 21.55
CA ARG A 130 21.81 -11.78 20.85
C ARG A 130 22.93 -11.94 19.80
N GLU A 131 23.25 -10.88 19.07
CA GLU A 131 24.37 -10.84 18.12
C GLU A 131 25.73 -10.97 18.84
N ASP A 132 25.94 -10.21 19.92
CA ASP A 132 27.17 -10.27 20.72
C ASP A 132 27.40 -11.68 21.30
N VAL A 133 26.35 -12.35 21.79
CA VAL A 133 26.40 -13.76 22.24
C VAL A 133 26.84 -14.66 21.10
N SER A 134 26.25 -14.48 19.91
CA SER A 134 26.56 -15.32 18.75
C SER A 134 28.05 -15.23 18.38
N VAL A 135 28.61 -14.01 18.35
CA VAL A 135 30.04 -13.75 18.06
C VAL A 135 30.97 -14.34 19.13
N LEU A 136 30.61 -14.22 20.40
CA LEU A 136 31.39 -14.81 21.49
C LEU A 136 31.35 -16.34 21.44
N LEU A 137 30.21 -16.93 21.07
CA LEU A 137 30.08 -18.37 20.89
C LEU A 137 30.85 -18.88 19.67
N ASP A 138 30.88 -18.14 18.56
CA ASP A 138 31.68 -18.48 17.37
C ASP A 138 33.17 -18.60 17.68
N SER A 139 33.67 -17.74 18.56
CA SER A 139 35.08 -17.71 18.96
C SER A 139 35.42 -18.70 20.08
N ALA A 140 34.43 -19.11 20.88
CA ALA A 140 34.63 -20.04 21.99
C ALA A 140 34.39 -21.51 21.60
N LEU A 141 33.46 -21.80 20.70
CA LEU A 141 33.15 -23.15 20.25
C LEU A 141 34.11 -23.55 19.11
N THR A 142 34.97 -24.53 19.36
CA THR A 142 35.85 -25.11 18.34
C THR A 142 35.42 -26.54 18.01
N GLY A 143 35.34 -26.86 16.72
CA GLY A 143 34.88 -28.16 16.24
C GLY A 143 33.47 -28.13 15.66
N THR A 144 33.02 -29.30 15.19
CA THR A 144 31.75 -29.45 14.47
C THR A 144 30.85 -30.40 15.23
N PHE A 145 29.65 -29.92 15.58
CA PHE A 145 28.68 -30.66 16.38
C PHE A 145 27.41 -30.90 15.58
N PRO A 146 26.93 -32.15 15.45
CA PRO A 146 25.74 -32.46 14.64
C PRO A 146 24.47 -31.68 15.04
N SER A 147 24.26 -31.46 16.34
CA SER A 147 23.10 -30.70 16.84
C SER A 147 23.15 -29.23 16.39
N VAL A 148 24.32 -28.61 16.47
CA VAL A 148 24.59 -27.23 16.04
C VAL A 148 24.43 -27.10 14.51
N GLN A 149 24.91 -28.07 13.74
CA GLN A 149 24.76 -28.08 12.28
C GLN A 149 23.29 -28.15 11.87
N THR A 150 22.51 -29.04 12.50
CA THR A 150 21.08 -29.22 12.20
C THR A 150 20.30 -27.92 12.47
N LEU A 151 20.60 -27.23 13.58
CA LEU A 151 19.99 -25.94 13.91
C LEU A 151 20.40 -24.84 12.93
N ASN A 152 21.67 -24.80 12.52
CA ASN A 152 22.15 -23.85 11.52
C ASN A 152 21.49 -24.07 10.14
N GLU A 153 21.36 -25.31 9.69
CA GLU A 153 20.64 -25.64 8.45
C GLU A 153 19.17 -25.20 8.52
N SER A 154 18.51 -25.39 9.66
CA SER A 154 17.15 -24.91 9.89
C SER A 154 17.06 -23.38 9.82
N ILE A 155 18.02 -22.66 10.42
CA ILE A 155 18.09 -21.19 10.38
C ILE A 155 18.24 -20.71 8.92
N GLU A 156 19.15 -21.30 8.16
CA GLU A 156 19.37 -20.93 6.76
C GLU A 156 18.14 -21.23 5.89
N GLN A 157 17.43 -22.33 6.14
CA GLN A 157 16.17 -22.62 5.44
C GLN A 157 15.08 -21.59 5.77
N ILE A 158 14.96 -21.17 7.03
CA ILE A 158 13.99 -20.14 7.45
C ILE A 158 14.33 -18.79 6.81
N LYS A 159 15.61 -18.40 6.78
CA LYS A 159 16.07 -17.18 6.08
C LYS A 159 15.71 -17.20 4.61
N LYS A 160 15.96 -18.33 3.92
CA LYS A 160 15.58 -18.49 2.52
C LYS A 160 14.07 -18.35 2.31
N ASN A 161 13.25 -18.96 3.18
CA ASN A 161 11.80 -18.81 3.12
C ASN A 161 11.37 -17.35 3.31
N SER A 162 12.03 -16.60 4.20
CA SER A 162 11.80 -15.17 4.41
C SER A 162 12.14 -14.34 3.16
N GLU A 163 13.29 -14.60 2.54
CA GLU A 163 13.69 -13.94 1.28
C GLU A 163 12.68 -14.17 0.16
N GLU A 164 12.21 -15.40 -0.02
CA GLU A 164 11.18 -15.74 -1.02
C GLU A 164 9.86 -14.99 -0.75
N LYS A 165 9.50 -14.75 0.52
CA LYS A 165 8.29 -13.99 0.89
C LYS A 165 8.48 -12.50 0.64
N PHE A 166 9.62 -11.93 0.99
CA PHE A 166 9.95 -10.54 0.68
C PHE A 166 9.93 -10.26 -0.81
N GLU A 167 10.44 -11.18 -1.64
CA GLU A 167 10.40 -11.04 -3.09
C GLU A 167 8.94 -10.98 -3.60
N LYS A 168 8.05 -11.82 -3.05
CA LYS A 168 6.63 -11.80 -3.40
C LYS A 168 5.94 -10.49 -3.00
N ILE A 169 6.23 -9.98 -1.81
CA ILE A 169 5.69 -8.69 -1.34
C ILE A 169 6.17 -7.56 -2.25
N SER A 170 7.47 -7.53 -2.58
CA SER A 170 8.04 -6.50 -3.46
C SER A 170 7.45 -6.54 -4.87
N LYS A 171 7.22 -7.74 -5.42
CA LYS A 171 6.51 -7.89 -6.71
C LYS A 171 5.08 -7.36 -6.65
N LEU A 172 4.34 -7.65 -5.57
CA LEU A 172 2.97 -7.13 -5.39
C LEU A 172 2.94 -5.61 -5.27
N GLU A 173 3.90 -5.00 -4.56
CA GLU A 173 4.03 -3.53 -4.50
C GLU A 173 4.29 -2.93 -5.89
N LYS A 174 5.20 -3.54 -6.67
CA LYS A 174 5.47 -3.11 -8.04
C LYS A 174 4.24 -3.23 -8.94
N VAL A 175 3.49 -4.32 -8.83
CA VAL A 175 2.23 -4.53 -9.56
C VAL A 175 1.20 -3.48 -9.17
N LYS A 176 1.06 -3.19 -7.88
CA LYS A 176 0.15 -2.15 -7.37
C LYS A 176 0.47 -0.78 -7.98
N GLU A 177 1.73 -0.39 -8.03
CA GLU A 177 2.13 0.87 -8.65
C GLU A 177 1.90 0.90 -10.18
N LEU A 178 2.07 -0.23 -10.87
CA LEU A 178 1.69 -0.36 -12.29
C LEU A 178 0.18 -0.22 -12.49
N LEU A 179 -0.64 -0.80 -11.62
CA LEU A 179 -2.10 -0.66 -11.66
C LEU A 179 -2.54 0.79 -11.41
N LYS A 180 -1.89 1.50 -10.47
CA LYS A 180 -2.11 2.94 -10.25
C LYS A 180 -1.72 3.77 -11.47
N GLY A 181 -0.59 3.44 -12.12
CA GLY A 181 -0.18 4.07 -13.37
C GLY A 181 -1.19 3.88 -14.50
N ALA A 182 -1.77 2.67 -14.61
CA ALA A 182 -2.85 2.39 -15.55
C ALA A 182 -4.12 3.19 -15.23
N ASP A 183 -4.51 3.28 -13.95
CA ASP A 183 -5.68 4.07 -13.52
C ASP A 183 -5.53 5.56 -13.86
N PHE A 184 -4.35 6.12 -13.62
CA PHE A 184 -4.05 7.52 -13.94
C PHE A 184 -4.15 7.81 -15.45
N ALA A 185 -3.55 6.94 -16.28
CA ALA A 185 -3.61 7.09 -17.74
C ALA A 185 -5.06 6.97 -18.27
N LEU A 186 -5.90 6.13 -17.65
CA LEU A 186 -7.33 6.05 -17.98
C LEU A 186 -8.08 7.31 -17.57
N LEU A 187 -7.77 7.90 -16.42
CA LEU A 187 -8.36 9.16 -15.98
C LEU A 187 -8.02 10.30 -16.96
N GLU A 188 -6.75 10.45 -17.34
CA GLU A 188 -6.33 11.45 -18.33
C GLU A 188 -7.10 11.30 -19.64
N ALA A 189 -7.22 10.07 -20.13
CA ALA A 189 -7.98 9.75 -21.33
C ALA A 189 -9.47 10.12 -21.24
N ILE A 190 -10.11 9.88 -20.09
CA ILE A 190 -11.50 10.29 -19.84
C ILE A 190 -11.63 11.83 -19.92
N LEU A 191 -10.69 12.56 -19.31
CA LEU A 191 -10.69 14.02 -19.30
C LEU A 191 -10.45 14.58 -20.72
N GLU A 192 -9.53 14.01 -21.49
CA GLU A 192 -9.31 14.38 -22.88
C GLU A 192 -10.55 14.17 -23.76
N LEU A 193 -11.24 13.04 -23.60
CA LEU A 193 -12.48 12.76 -24.32
C LEU A 193 -13.57 13.78 -23.97
N ARG A 194 -13.62 14.24 -22.72
CA ARG A 194 -14.56 15.29 -22.30
C ARG A 194 -14.27 16.64 -22.94
N GLN A 195 -12.99 16.96 -23.14
CA GLN A 195 -12.56 18.23 -23.74
C GLN A 195 -12.62 18.22 -25.27
N SER A 196 -12.62 17.05 -25.90
CA SER A 196 -12.56 16.91 -27.36
C SER A 196 -13.59 15.92 -27.91
N SER A 197 -14.81 16.40 -28.17
CA SER A 197 -15.84 15.63 -28.90
C SER A 197 -15.36 15.14 -30.27
N VAL A 198 -14.35 15.81 -30.85
CA VAL A 198 -13.72 15.47 -32.13
C VAL A 198 -12.97 14.13 -32.10
N LYS A 199 -12.30 13.77 -30.99
CA LYS A 199 -11.58 12.49 -30.91
C LYS A 199 -12.53 11.29 -30.97
N GLU A 200 -13.71 11.43 -30.39
CA GLU A 200 -14.73 10.39 -30.37
C GLU A 200 -15.39 10.22 -31.75
N HIS A 201 -15.64 11.30 -32.49
CA HIS A 201 -16.16 11.25 -33.86
C HIS A 201 -15.14 10.76 -34.91
N LEU A 202 -13.83 10.89 -34.64
CA LEU A 202 -12.76 10.37 -35.49
C LEU A 202 -12.52 8.86 -35.32
N MET A 203 -13.07 8.25 -34.27
CA MET A 203 -13.03 6.81 -34.06
C MET A 203 -14.13 6.16 -34.89
N GLY A 204 -13.75 5.46 -35.97
CA GLY A 204 -14.70 4.70 -36.78
C GLY A 204 -15.48 3.67 -35.95
N GLU A 205 -16.69 3.32 -36.40
CA GLU A 205 -17.58 2.39 -35.72
C GLU A 205 -16.85 1.10 -35.30
N GLY A 206 -16.91 0.76 -34.01
CA GLY A 206 -16.34 -0.47 -33.45
C GLY A 206 -14.90 -0.37 -32.89
N LYS A 207 -14.23 0.79 -32.94
CA LYS A 207 -12.91 0.97 -32.31
C LYS A 207 -13.03 1.46 -30.86
N VAL A 208 -12.44 0.71 -29.93
CA VAL A 208 -12.32 1.10 -28.51
C VAL A 208 -11.07 1.93 -28.33
N TYR A 209 -11.20 3.16 -27.81
CA TYR A 209 -10.04 3.94 -27.38
C TYR A 209 -9.53 3.35 -26.06
N PHE A 210 -8.28 2.90 -26.06
CA PHE A 210 -7.59 2.51 -24.84
C PHE A 210 -6.20 3.15 -24.82
N PRO A 211 -5.81 3.87 -23.76
CA PRO A 211 -4.50 4.52 -23.70
C PRO A 211 -3.37 3.49 -23.75
N GLN A 212 -2.37 3.72 -24.61
CA GLN A 212 -1.23 2.81 -24.74
C GLN A 212 -0.47 2.68 -23.42
N VAL A 213 -0.30 3.78 -22.68
CA VAL A 213 0.33 3.78 -21.35
C VAL A 213 -0.42 2.85 -20.39
N ALA A 214 -1.76 2.90 -20.37
CA ALA A 214 -2.55 2.00 -19.54
C ALA A 214 -2.37 0.53 -19.98
N TYR A 215 -2.29 0.27 -21.29
CA TYR A 215 -2.06 -1.08 -21.81
C TYR A 215 -0.68 -1.63 -21.42
N ASP A 216 0.36 -0.81 -21.55
CA ASP A 216 1.74 -1.19 -21.24
C ASP A 216 1.89 -1.48 -19.74
N CYS A 217 1.32 -0.63 -18.87
CA CYS A 217 1.29 -0.86 -17.43
C CYS A 217 0.59 -2.17 -17.06
N LEU A 218 -0.57 -2.47 -17.66
CA LEU A 218 -1.31 -3.72 -17.40
C LEU A 218 -0.57 -4.96 -17.93
N THR A 219 0.15 -4.81 -19.04
CA THR A 219 0.97 -5.89 -19.61
C THR A 219 2.15 -6.19 -18.69
N GLN A 220 2.90 -5.17 -18.28
CA GLN A 220 4.01 -5.29 -17.34
C GLN A 220 3.56 -5.85 -15.98
N ALA A 221 2.40 -5.43 -15.47
CA ALA A 221 1.85 -5.95 -14.22
C ALA A 221 1.64 -7.48 -14.27
N ARG A 222 1.20 -8.00 -15.42
CA ARG A 222 1.02 -9.44 -15.64
C ARG A 222 2.32 -10.19 -15.88
N GLU A 223 3.31 -9.55 -16.48
CA GLU A 223 4.65 -10.13 -16.63
C GLU A 223 5.34 -10.29 -15.26
N GLU A 224 5.21 -9.29 -14.39
CA GLU A 224 5.77 -9.29 -13.04
C GLU A 224 5.05 -10.29 -12.10
N TYR A 225 3.72 -10.43 -12.24
CA TYR A 225 2.92 -11.33 -11.42
C TYR A 225 1.88 -12.08 -12.28
N PRO A 226 2.26 -13.24 -12.86
CA PRO A 226 1.41 -13.99 -13.79
C PRO A 226 0.09 -14.49 -13.20
N GLU A 227 0.03 -14.67 -11.88
CA GLU A 227 -1.17 -15.10 -11.14
C GLU A 227 -2.19 -13.96 -10.92
N LEU A 228 -1.87 -12.73 -11.36
CA LEU A 228 -2.74 -11.57 -11.23
C LEU A 228 -4.09 -11.86 -11.91
N PRO A 229 -5.22 -11.76 -11.18
CA PRO A 229 -6.52 -12.08 -11.75
C PRO A 229 -6.86 -11.18 -12.95
N GLY A 230 -7.47 -11.78 -13.96
CA GLY A 230 -8.05 -11.03 -15.07
C GLY A 230 -9.42 -10.46 -14.70
N PHE A 231 -9.78 -9.32 -15.29
CA PHE A 231 -11.14 -8.80 -15.26
C PHE A 231 -11.81 -8.95 -16.63
N LYS A 232 -13.12 -9.18 -16.63
CA LYS A 232 -13.92 -9.24 -17.86
C LYS A 232 -14.14 -7.83 -18.39
N SER A 233 -14.06 -7.67 -19.71
CA SER A 233 -14.41 -6.43 -20.38
C SER A 233 -15.87 -6.05 -20.08
N PRO A 234 -16.16 -4.77 -19.78
CA PRO A 234 -17.54 -4.28 -19.64
C PRO A 234 -18.33 -4.54 -20.93
N THR A 235 -19.48 -5.21 -20.84
CA THR A 235 -20.30 -5.61 -22.00
C THR A 235 -21.62 -4.87 -22.15
N GLU A 236 -22.10 -4.16 -21.13
CA GLU A 236 -23.43 -3.53 -21.14
C GLU A 236 -23.36 -2.02 -20.88
N TYR A 237 -23.95 -1.26 -21.80
CA TYR A 237 -24.10 0.19 -21.69
C TYR A 237 -25.52 0.53 -21.22
N VAL A 238 -25.61 1.21 -20.07
CA VAL A 238 -26.85 1.82 -19.56
C VAL A 238 -26.67 3.33 -19.58
N ASN A 239 -27.51 4.07 -20.31
CA ASN A 239 -27.44 5.53 -20.40
C ASN A 239 -28.14 6.19 -19.21
N GLU A 240 -27.43 6.30 -18.09
CA GLU A 240 -27.91 6.93 -16.85
C GLU A 240 -26.89 7.95 -16.37
N ALA A 241 -27.37 9.08 -15.85
CA ALA A 241 -26.54 10.10 -15.23
C ALA A 241 -25.91 9.57 -13.93
N ASP A 242 -24.67 9.97 -13.62
CA ASP A 242 -24.04 9.56 -12.36
C ASP A 242 -24.67 10.26 -11.14
N ASN A 243 -24.18 9.90 -9.96
CA ASN A 243 -24.60 10.43 -8.67
C ASN A 243 -24.38 11.96 -8.54
N THR A 244 -23.66 12.57 -9.48
CA THR A 244 -23.40 14.01 -9.59
C THR A 244 -24.19 14.68 -10.73
N GLY A 245 -25.00 13.92 -11.48
CA GLY A 245 -25.82 14.38 -12.60
C GLY A 245 -25.07 14.48 -13.92
N ALA A 246 -23.84 13.96 -14.02
CA ALA A 246 -23.05 14.00 -15.24
C ALA A 246 -23.40 12.85 -16.19
N TYR A 247 -23.60 13.19 -17.48
CA TYR A 247 -23.73 12.23 -18.56
C TYR A 247 -22.35 11.93 -19.15
N TYR A 248 -22.05 10.65 -19.32
CA TYR A 248 -20.81 10.18 -19.94
C TYR A 248 -21.12 9.55 -21.30
N SER A 249 -20.23 9.78 -22.26
CA SER A 249 -20.26 9.04 -23.51
C SER A 249 -20.04 7.54 -23.27
N PRO A 250 -20.47 6.66 -24.20
CA PRO A 250 -20.21 5.23 -24.09
C PRO A 250 -18.72 4.89 -23.87
N MET A 251 -17.82 5.63 -24.52
CA MET A 251 -16.37 5.44 -24.37
C MET A 251 -15.87 5.86 -22.99
N GLN A 252 -16.32 7.02 -22.50
CA GLN A 252 -15.98 7.49 -21.15
C GLN A 252 -16.48 6.49 -20.09
N LYS A 253 -17.70 5.97 -20.25
CA LYS A 253 -18.27 4.98 -19.33
C LYS A 253 -17.50 3.66 -19.35
N TYR A 254 -17.10 3.18 -20.54
CA TYR A 254 -16.22 2.01 -20.66
C TYR A 254 -14.91 2.20 -19.88
N LEU A 255 -14.23 3.35 -20.05
CA LEU A 255 -12.99 3.63 -19.32
C LEU A 255 -13.22 3.73 -17.82
N TRP A 256 -14.33 4.35 -17.38
CA TRP A 256 -14.74 4.37 -15.96
C TRP A 256 -14.98 2.96 -15.40
N ASP A 257 -15.64 2.10 -16.16
CA ASP A 257 -15.87 0.71 -15.74
C ASP A 257 -14.55 -0.05 -15.63
N VAL A 258 -13.59 0.17 -16.54
CA VAL A 258 -12.24 -0.40 -16.43
C VAL A 258 -11.53 0.13 -15.18
N ARG A 259 -11.58 1.43 -14.90
CA ARG A 259 -11.01 2.01 -13.67
C ARG A 259 -11.57 1.37 -12.41
N ARG A 260 -12.89 1.16 -12.34
CA ARG A 260 -13.52 0.45 -11.22
C ARG A 260 -12.96 -0.97 -11.04
N ARG A 261 -12.70 -1.69 -12.14
CA ARG A 261 -12.05 -3.00 -12.09
C ARG A 261 -10.59 -2.92 -11.65
N LEU A 262 -9.86 -1.87 -12.02
CA LEU A 262 -8.50 -1.65 -11.50
C LEU A 262 -8.50 -1.41 -9.99
N THR A 263 -9.49 -0.69 -9.46
CA THR A 263 -9.66 -0.53 -8.01
C THR A 263 -9.87 -1.89 -7.31
N GLU A 264 -10.69 -2.77 -7.88
CA GLU A 264 -10.87 -4.14 -7.37
C GLU A 264 -9.55 -4.94 -7.39
N LEU A 265 -8.73 -4.79 -8.44
CA LEU A 265 -7.41 -5.43 -8.53
C LEU A 265 -6.40 -4.87 -7.53
N ILE A 266 -6.40 -3.55 -7.31
CA ILE A 266 -5.54 -2.91 -6.30
C ILE A 266 -5.88 -3.45 -4.92
N ALA A 267 -7.18 -3.54 -4.59
CA ALA A 267 -7.65 -4.13 -3.34
C ALA A 267 -7.27 -5.62 -3.21
N TRP A 268 -7.25 -6.36 -4.34
CA TRP A 268 -6.75 -7.73 -4.35
C TRP A 268 -5.25 -7.80 -4.03
N CYS A 269 -4.43 -6.95 -4.66
CA CYS A 269 -2.99 -6.85 -4.36
C CYS A 269 -2.73 -6.53 -2.89
N ASP A 270 -3.52 -5.62 -2.32
CA ASP A 270 -3.45 -5.27 -0.90
C ASP A 270 -3.74 -6.46 0.01
N ASN A 271 -4.79 -7.23 -0.28
CA ASN A 271 -5.12 -8.42 0.48
C ASN A 271 -4.02 -9.50 0.40
N GLU A 272 -3.47 -9.76 -0.78
CA GLU A 272 -2.37 -10.71 -0.94
C GLU A 272 -1.09 -10.24 -0.24
N ALA A 273 -0.77 -8.94 -0.31
CA ALA A 273 0.35 -8.36 0.41
C ALA A 273 0.18 -8.53 1.93
N LEU A 274 -1.03 -8.33 2.46
CA LEU A 274 -1.34 -8.55 3.88
C LEU A 274 -1.18 -10.01 4.32
N ILE A 275 -1.56 -10.97 3.47
CA ILE A 275 -1.36 -12.40 3.73
C ILE A 275 0.14 -12.71 3.80
N HIS A 276 0.92 -12.24 2.82
CA HIS A 276 2.36 -12.46 2.80
C HIS A 276 3.09 -11.76 3.96
N LEU A 277 2.71 -10.52 4.30
CA LEU A 277 3.26 -9.79 5.44
C LEU A 277 2.97 -10.51 6.77
N THR A 278 1.78 -11.08 6.92
CA THR A 278 1.43 -11.84 8.13
C THR A 278 2.27 -13.11 8.25
N GLN A 279 2.44 -13.84 7.14
CA GLN A 279 3.28 -15.04 7.10
C GLN A 279 4.76 -14.71 7.35
N GLU A 280 5.26 -13.63 6.75
CA GLU A 280 6.63 -13.15 6.94
C GLU A 280 6.90 -12.76 8.40
N THR A 281 5.94 -12.08 9.04
CA THR A 281 6.05 -11.73 10.46
C THR A 281 6.24 -12.97 11.35
N GLU A 282 5.46 -14.03 11.10
CA GLU A 282 5.62 -15.29 11.86
C GLU A 282 6.95 -15.99 11.54
N ILE A 283 7.41 -15.97 10.29
CA ILE A 283 8.72 -16.51 9.89
C ILE A 283 9.86 -15.79 10.63
N GLN A 284 9.78 -14.46 10.79
CA GLN A 284 10.78 -13.69 11.55
C GLN A 284 10.78 -14.04 13.03
N ILE A 285 9.59 -14.22 13.63
CA ILE A 285 9.48 -14.65 15.03
C ILE A 285 10.07 -16.06 15.20
N GLU A 286 9.78 -16.97 14.27
CA GLU A 286 10.36 -18.33 14.26
C GLU A 286 11.89 -18.29 14.12
N LEU A 287 12.41 -17.43 13.24
CA LEU A 287 13.84 -17.22 13.05
C LEU A 287 14.52 -16.77 14.35
N GLY A 288 13.95 -15.78 15.04
CA GLY A 288 14.46 -15.29 16.33
C GLY A 288 14.53 -16.41 17.37
N ALA A 289 13.45 -17.18 17.52
CA ALA A 289 13.40 -18.32 18.44
C ALA A 289 14.43 -19.41 18.09
N LYS A 290 14.65 -19.67 16.81
CA LYS A 290 15.65 -20.66 16.36
C LYS A 290 17.09 -20.19 16.58
N ILE A 291 17.36 -18.89 16.40
CA ILE A 291 18.67 -18.31 16.75
C ILE A 291 18.95 -18.44 18.24
N ASP A 292 17.93 -18.23 19.08
CA ASP A 292 18.08 -18.41 20.53
C ASP A 292 18.37 -19.88 20.88
N GLU A 293 17.62 -20.84 20.33
CA GLU A 293 17.86 -22.28 20.48
C GLU A 293 19.29 -22.66 20.06
N TYR A 294 19.74 -22.15 18.93
CA TYR A 294 21.10 -22.31 18.42
C TYR A 294 22.15 -21.77 19.39
N ASN A 295 21.95 -20.57 19.94
CA ASN A 295 22.86 -19.99 20.94
C ASN A 295 22.91 -20.78 22.24
N PHE A 296 21.75 -21.23 22.74
CA PHE A 296 21.67 -22.03 23.96
C PHE A 296 22.39 -23.37 23.81
N GLU A 297 22.24 -24.05 22.67
CA GLU A 297 22.88 -25.32 22.41
C GLU A 297 24.41 -25.19 22.33
N ARG A 298 24.90 -24.17 21.61
CA ARG A 298 26.34 -23.87 21.56
C ARG A 298 26.93 -23.59 22.94
N ARG A 299 26.22 -22.82 23.77
CA ARG A 299 26.61 -22.56 25.16
C ARG A 299 26.61 -23.84 26.00
N ARG A 300 25.61 -24.72 25.85
CA ARG A 300 25.53 -26.01 26.55
C ARG A 300 26.79 -26.84 26.29
N ILE A 301 27.18 -26.97 25.02
CA ILE A 301 28.36 -27.73 24.59
C ILE A 301 29.64 -27.16 25.21
N ILE A 302 29.82 -25.83 25.21
CA ILE A 302 30.99 -25.18 25.83
C ILE A 302 31.04 -25.48 27.33
N LYS A 303 29.90 -25.43 28.03
CA LYS A 303 29.83 -25.73 29.47
C LYS A 303 30.16 -27.19 29.75
N GLU A 304 29.65 -28.12 28.96
CA GLU A 304 29.92 -29.55 29.11
C GLU A 304 31.38 -29.90 28.80
N GLY A 305 32.00 -29.22 27.83
CA GLY A 305 33.42 -29.42 27.51
C GLY A 305 34.41 -28.68 28.42
N SER A 306 33.93 -27.80 29.31
CA SER A 306 34.76 -27.06 30.28
C SER A 306 34.79 -27.70 31.68
N ASN A 307 34.01 -28.76 31.90
CA ASN A 307 34.02 -29.59 33.11
C ASN A 307 34.81 -30.89 32.86
#